data_AF-A0A9D7XQU9-F1
#
_entry.id   AF-A0A9D7XQU9-F1
#
_cell.length_a   1.000
_cell.length_b   1.000
_cell.length_c   1.000
_cell.angle_alpha   90.00
_cell.angle_beta   90.00
_cell.angle_gamma   90.00
#
_symmetry.space_group_name_H-M   'P 1'
#
loop_
_entity.id
_entity.type
_entity.pdbx_description
1 polymer ?
#
loop_
_entity_poly.entity_id
_entity_poly.type
_entity_poly.pdbx_seq_one_letter_code
_entity_poly.pdbx_strand_id
1 'polypeptide(L)' 'MIYRFKGAIYKVGINPCVEVPERITSKMRAIGGYIYTKGEINKYKFEQTLVSVKNGPYRLYVNGPMKKNRM' A
#
# COMPACT_ATOMS: atom_id res chain seq x y z
N MET A 1 10.16 -12.26 4.45
CA MET A 1 10.33 -12.02 3.00
C MET A 1 10.00 -10.57 2.70
N ILE A 2 10.78 -9.89 1.85
CA ILE A 2 10.61 -8.46 1.55
C ILE A 2 10.29 -8.31 0.06
N TYR A 3 9.24 -7.56 -0.26
CA TYR A 3 8.88 -7.20 -1.63
C TYR A 3 9.12 -5.72 -1.87
N ARG A 4 9.49 -5.35 -3.11
CA ARG A 4 9.73 -3.96 -3.51
C ARG A 4 9.04 -3.68 -4.83
N PHE A 5 8.45 -2.49 -4.94
CA PHE A 5 7.85 -2.00 -6.18
C PHE A 5 7.88 -0.47 -6.20
N LYS A 6 7.63 0.11 -7.38
CA LYS A 6 7.34 1.53 -7.57
C LYS A 6 5.89 1.65 -8.01
N GLY A 7 5.20 2.68 -7.54
CA GLY A 7 3.82 2.98 -7.91
C GLY A 7 3.56 4.47 -7.76
N ALA A 8 2.64 4.99 -8.58
CA ALA A 8 2.21 6.37 -8.47
C ALA A 8 1.24 6.52 -7.28
N ILE A 9 1.44 7.55 -6.47
CA ILE A 9 0.45 7.93 -5.46
C ILE A 9 -0.63 8.76 -6.17
N TYR A 10 -1.88 8.30 -6.08
CA TYR A 10 -3.05 9.01 -6.61
C TYR A 10 -4.12 9.17 -5.52
N LYS A 11 -5.22 9.86 -5.80
CA LYS A 11 -6.31 10.08 -4.83
C LYS A 11 -7.56 9.26 -5.20
N VAL A 12 -8.17 8.64 -4.20
CA VAL A 12 -9.53 8.10 -4.24
C VAL A 12 -10.36 8.91 -3.25
N GLY A 13 -11.25 9.76 -3.76
CA GLY A 13 -11.86 10.83 -2.95
C GLY A 13 -10.78 11.75 -2.38
N ILE A 14 -10.79 11.98 -1.07
CA ILE A 14 -9.75 12.75 -0.37
C ILE A 14 -8.51 11.92 -0.02
N ASN A 15 -8.60 10.59 -0.10
CA ASN A 15 -7.60 9.69 0.44
C ASN A 15 -6.53 9.35 -0.61
N PRO A 16 -5.26 9.73 -0.39
CA PRO A 16 -4.15 9.29 -1.21
C PRO A 16 -3.89 7.78 -1.05
N CYS A 17 -3.57 7.09 -2.13
CA CYS A 17 -3.24 5.68 -2.12
C CYS A 17 -2.25 5.32 -3.23
N VAL A 18 -1.66 4.14 -3.10
CA VAL A 18 -0.88 3.47 -4.15
C VAL A 18 -1.41 2.05 -4.33
N GLU A 19 -1.44 1.59 -5.57
CA GLU A 19 -1.79 0.21 -5.88
C GLU A 19 -0.60 -0.71 -5.65
N VAL A 20 -0.84 -1.82 -4.95
CA VAL A 20 0.15 -2.88 -4.74
C VAL A 20 -0.01 -3.90 -5.87
N PRO A 21 1.06 -4.20 -6.63
CA PRO A 21 0.98 -5.14 -7.76
C PRO A 21 0.48 -6.52 -7.35
N GLU A 22 -0.36 -7.12 -8.19
CA GLU A 22 -0.92 -8.46 -7.96
C GLU A 22 0.17 -9.53 -7.79
N ARG A 23 1.28 -9.43 -8.53
CA ARG A 23 2.45 -10.33 -8.39
C ARG A 23 3.06 -10.37 -6.98
N ILE A 24 2.76 -9.37 -6.14
CA ILE A 24 3.14 -9.31 -4.73
C ILE A 24 1.99 -9.83 -3.87
N THR A 25 0.78 -9.28 -4.02
CA THR A 25 -0.34 -9.58 -3.13
C THR A 25 -0.85 -11.02 -3.26
N SER A 26 -0.73 -11.63 -4.44
CA SER A 26 -1.00 -13.07 -4.67
C SER A 26 -0.10 -14.00 -3.83
N LYS A 27 1.03 -13.50 -3.33
CA LYS A 27 1.96 -14.24 -2.47
C LYS A 27 1.76 -13.94 -0.99
N MET A 28 0.72 -13.20 -0.63
CA MET A 28 0.44 -12.76 0.74
C MET A 28 -0.87 -13.35 1.24
N ARG A 29 -0.96 -13.54 2.56
CA ARG A 29 -2.18 -14.06 3.18
C ARG A 29 -3.17 -12.93 3.42
N ALA A 30 -4.36 -13.05 2.85
CA ALA A 30 -5.50 -12.19 3.18
C ALA A 30 -6.30 -12.77 4.35
N ILE A 31 -6.79 -11.90 5.24
CA ILE A 31 -7.68 -12.23 6.36
C ILE A 31 -8.87 -11.27 6.28
N GLY A 32 -10.07 -11.80 6.04
CA GLY A 32 -11.28 -10.99 5.90
C GLY A 32 -11.22 -9.96 4.77
N GLY A 33 -10.48 -10.25 3.70
CA GLY A 33 -10.27 -9.34 2.56
C GLY A 33 -9.15 -8.32 2.74
N TYR A 34 -8.48 -8.28 3.90
CA TYR A 34 -7.36 -7.38 4.16
C TYR A 34 -6.02 -8.13 4.19
N ILE A 35 -4.93 -7.46 3.81
CA ILE A 35 -3.57 -8.00 3.95
C ILE A 35 -2.80 -7.13 4.94
N TYR A 36 -2.39 -7.68 6.08
CA TYR A 36 -1.56 -6.96 7.05
C TYR A 36 -0.12 -6.81 6.53
N THR A 37 0.41 -5.59 6.58
CA THR A 37 1.74 -5.30 6.05
C THR A 37 2.54 -4.41 6.99
N LYS A 38 3.85 -4.68 7.05
CA LYS A 38 4.85 -3.77 7.59
C LYS A 38 5.79 -3.42 6.46
N GLY A 39 6.14 -2.14 6.33
CA GLY A 39 6.94 -1.69 5.20
C GLY A 39 7.51 -0.31 5.41
N GLU A 40 8.08 0.23 4.33
CA GLU A 40 8.69 1.55 4.30
C GLU A 40 8.34 2.25 2.98
N ILE A 41 7.93 3.51 3.07
CA ILE A 41 7.82 4.43 1.92
C ILE A 41 8.64 5.66 2.25
N ASN A 42 9.57 6.05 1.38
CA ASN A 42 10.41 7.24 1.56
C ASN A 42 11.07 7.31 2.97
N LYS A 43 11.64 6.21 3.47
CA LYS A 43 12.24 6.10 4.81
C LYS A 43 11.24 6.18 5.98
N TYR A 44 9.95 6.35 5.70
CA TYR A 44 8.89 6.28 6.71
C TYR A 44 8.40 4.84 6.84
N LYS A 45 8.64 4.24 8.02
CA LYS A 45 8.13 2.91 8.35
C LYS A 45 6.64 2.97 8.65
N PHE A 46 5.91 1.97 8.19
CA PHE A 46 4.48 1.84 8.45
C PHE A 46 4.11 0.40 8.84
N GLU A 47 3.02 0.28 9.58
CA GLU A 47 2.29 -0.95 9.83
C GLU A 47 0.82 -0.68 9.57
N GLN A 48 0.27 -1.26 8.49
CA GLN A 48 -1.14 -1.09 8.12
C GLN A 48 -1.61 -2.19 7.18
N THR A 49 -2.92 -2.24 6.96
CA THR A 49 -3.55 -3.19 6.04
C THR A 49 -3.60 -2.66 4.61
N LEU A 50 -3.45 -3.56 3.65
CA LEU A 50 -3.89 -3.33 2.28
C LEU A 50 -5.39 -3.58 2.19
N VAL A 51 -6.08 -2.69 1.48
CA VAL A 51 -7.53 -2.74 1.30
C VAL A 51 -7.85 -3.31 -0.08
N SER A 52 -8.70 -4.33 -0.15
CA SER A 52 -9.16 -4.90 -1.41
C SER A 52 -10.03 -3.92 -2.20
N VAL A 53 -9.90 -3.92 -3.51
CA VAL A 53 -10.76 -3.18 -4.44
C VAL A 53 -11.49 -4.18 -5.32
N LYS A 54 -12.81 -4.00 -5.51
CA LYS A 54 -13.60 -4.89 -6.39
C LYS A 54 -13.00 -4.86 -7.80
N ASN A 55 -12.64 -6.05 -8.32
CA ASN A 55 -12.04 -6.24 -9.64
C ASN A 55 -10.75 -5.41 -9.88
N GLY A 56 -9.98 -5.13 -8.83
CA GLY A 56 -8.77 -4.32 -8.94
C GLY A 56 -7.68 -4.72 -7.95
N PRO A 57 -6.48 -4.13 -8.10
CA PRO A 57 -5.36 -4.36 -7.19
C PRO A 57 -5.70 -3.84 -5.78
N TYR A 58 -5.07 -4.47 -4.78
CA TYR A 58 -5.12 -3.97 -3.42
C TYR A 58 -4.47 -2.58 -3.33
N ARG A 59 -5.01 -1.73 -2.44
CA ARG A 59 -4.49 -0.39 -2.19
C ARG A 59 -3.82 -0.29 -0.84
N LEU A 60 -2.70 0.42 -0.82
CA LEU A 60 -2.07 0.95 0.39
C LEU A 60 -2.43 2.43 0.48
N TYR A 61 -3.19 2.82 1.50
CA TYR A 61 -3.50 4.23 1.75
C TYR A 61 -2.29 4.94 2.37
N VAL A 62 -2.03 6.18 1.95
CA VAL A 62 -0.77 6.90 2.25
C VAL A 62 -1.05 8.10 3.14
N ASN A 63 -0.79 7.99 4.43
CA ASN A 63 -1.03 9.10 5.35
C ASN A 63 -0.01 10.25 5.17
N GLY A 64 -0.33 11.43 5.71
CA GLY A 64 0.51 12.64 5.60
C GLY A 64 2.00 12.41 5.87
N PRO A 65 2.39 11.70 6.94
CA PRO A 65 3.79 11.39 7.24
C PRO A 65 4.50 10.56 6.14
N MET A 66 3.78 9.67 5.46
CA MET A 66 4.32 8.81 4.40
C MET A 66 4.60 9.58 3.10
N LYS A 67 3.99 10.77 2.93
CA LYS A 67 4.24 11.64 1.77
C LYS A 67 5.48 12.52 1.94
N LYS A 68 5.94 12.74 3.17
CA LYS A 68 7.03 13.68 3.44
C LYS A 68 8.36 13.07 2.97
N ASN A 69 8.69 13.33 1.72
CA ASN A 69 10.06 13.39 1.25
C ASN A 69 10.37 14.87 0.96
N ARG A 70 10.48 15.69 2.01
CA ARG A 70 11.13 16.99 1.87
C ARG A 70 12.63 16.73 1.99
N MET A 71 13.26 16.44 0.86
CA MET A 71 14.64 16.87 0.65
C MET A 71 14.58 18.34 0.24
#